data_AF-A0A7X6K7D9-F1
#
_entry.id   AF-A0A7X6K7D9-F1
#
_cell.length_a   1.000
_cell.length_b   1.000
_cell.length_c   1.000
_cell.angle_alpha   90.00
_cell.angle_beta   90.00
_cell.angle_gamma   90.00
#
_symmetry.space_group_name_H-M   'P 1'
#
loop_
_entity.id
_entity.type
_entity.pdbx_description
1 polymer ?
#
loop_
_entity_poly.entity_id
_entity_poly.type
_entity_poly.pdbx_seq_one_letter_code
_entity_poly.pdbx_strand_id
1 'polypeptide(L)'
;MDTGTVNSGEQVDRQSRILEAALDLLSRHGISGVNMRAVAREAGVALGLVNYYYEDKTSLIRAALHRIDEHDLMLLASDPAS
;
A
#
# COMPACT_ATOMS: atom_id res chain seq x y z
N MET A 1 20.12 -15.70 19.27
CA MET A 1 18.99 -14.75 19.35
C MET A 1 19.12 -13.85 18.15
N ASP A 2 18.33 -14.10 17.11
CA ASP A 2 18.49 -13.48 15.78
C ASP A 2 17.12 -13.09 15.21
N THR A 3 16.31 -12.40 16.02
CA THR A 3 14.92 -12.02 15.70
C THR A 3 14.80 -10.74 14.87
N GLY A 4 15.93 -10.18 14.39
CA GLY A 4 15.96 -8.91 13.66
C GLY A 4 15.55 -9.02 12.19
N THR A 5 15.88 -10.11 11.51
CA THR A 5 15.75 -10.19 10.05
C THR A 5 14.36 -10.64 9.58
N VAL A 6 13.65 -11.46 10.38
CA VAL A 6 12.33 -12.00 10.02
C VAL A 6 11.17 -10.99 10.19
N ASN A 7 11.32 -9.95 11.02
CA ASN A 7 10.25 -8.98 11.28
C ASN A 7 10.10 -7.92 10.17
N SER A 8 11.20 -7.46 9.57
CA SER A 8 11.16 -6.39 8.57
C SER A 8 10.55 -6.84 7.25
N GLY A 9 10.86 -8.06 6.78
CA GLY A 9 10.28 -8.61 5.56
C GLY A 9 8.76 -8.81 5.65
N GLU A 10 8.28 -9.31 6.79
CA GLU A 10 6.85 -9.49 7.04
C GLU A 10 6.11 -8.15 7.22
N GLN A 11 6.80 -7.15 7.79
CA GLN A 11 6.27 -5.78 7.90
C GLN A 11 6.14 -5.13 6.51
N VAL A 12 7.11 -5.32 5.63
CA VAL A 12 7.06 -4.83 4.24
C VAL A 12 5.94 -5.51 3.46
N ASP A 13 5.78 -6.83 3.59
CA ASP A 13 4.68 -7.58 2.95
C ASP A 13 3.30 -7.05 3.35
N ARG A 14 3.06 -6.85 4.66
CA ARG A 14 1.78 -6.32 5.15
C ARG A 14 1.51 -4.90 4.66
N GLN A 15 2.53 -4.05 4.63
CA GLN A 15 2.38 -2.69 4.10
C GLN A 15 2.07 -2.70 2.61
N SER A 16 2.73 -3.57 1.83
CA SER A 16 2.46 -3.75 0.40
C SER A 16 1.01 -4.16 0.16
N ARG A 17 0.50 -5.15 0.90
CA ARG A 17 -0.90 -5.60 0.80
C ARG A 17 -1.91 -4.50 1.12
N ILE A 18 -1.61 -3.66 2.11
CA ILE A 18 -2.47 -2.51 2.46
C ILE A 18 -2.53 -1.50 1.30
N LEU A 19 -1.39 -1.20 0.68
CA LEU A 19 -1.32 -0.26 -0.44
C LEU A 19 -2.01 -0.81 -1.70
N GLU A 20 -1.80 -2.08 -2.02
CA GLU A 20 -2.46 -2.76 -3.14
C GLU A 20 -3.99 -2.76 -2.99
N ALA A 21 -4.48 -3.09 -1.79
CA ALA A 21 -5.90 -3.03 -1.48
C ALA A 21 -6.48 -1.61 -1.60
N ALA A 22 -5.72 -0.58 -1.20
CA ALA A 22 -6.15 0.80 -1.34
C ALA A 22 -6.25 1.22 -2.82
N LEU A 23 -5.28 0.81 -3.66
CA LEU A 23 -5.30 1.06 -5.09
C LEU A 23 -6.45 0.35 -5.80
N ASP A 24 -6.73 -0.90 -5.43
CA ASP A 24 -7.83 -1.67 -6.02
C ASP A 24 -9.21 -1.09 -5.62
N LEU A 25 -9.37 -0.65 -4.38
CA LEU A 25 -10.60 0.06 -3.98
C LEU A 25 -10.74 1.41 -4.69
N LEU A 26 -9.62 2.13 -4.88
CA LEU A 26 -9.61 3.42 -5.58
C LEU A 26 -9.98 3.24 -7.06
N SER A 27 -9.47 2.21 -7.73
CA SER A 27 -9.76 1.93 -9.14
C SER A 27 -11.22 1.52 -9.38
N ARG A 28 -11.80 0.71 -8.46
CA ARG A 28 -13.17 0.21 -8.59
C ARG A 28 -14.24 1.22 -8.15
N HIS A 29 -13.97 2.00 -7.12
CA HIS A 29 -15.01 2.79 -6.41
C HIS A 29 -14.66 4.28 -6.27
N GLY A 30 -13.53 4.72 -6.82
CA GLY A 30 -13.03 6.07 -6.65
C GLY A 30 -12.68 6.40 -5.19
N ILE A 31 -12.37 7.68 -4.93
CA ILE A 31 -11.94 8.13 -3.59
C ILE A 31 -13.01 7.80 -2.53
N SER A 32 -14.30 7.95 -2.84
CA SER A 32 -15.39 7.71 -1.88
C SER A 32 -15.45 6.28 -1.37
N GLY A 33 -15.07 5.29 -2.19
CA GLY A 33 -15.04 3.88 -1.79
C GLY A 33 -13.87 3.50 -0.88
N VAL A 34 -12.84 4.34 -0.79
CA VAL A 34 -11.68 4.10 0.07
C VAL A 34 -11.97 4.59 1.49
N ASN A 35 -11.82 3.70 2.47
CA ASN A 35 -11.73 4.05 3.88
C ASN A 35 -10.92 2.97 4.63
N MET A 36 -10.43 3.30 5.83
CA MET A 36 -9.51 2.46 6.61
C MET A 36 -10.05 1.03 6.83
N ARG A 37 -11.36 0.88 7.09
CA ARG A 37 -12.00 -0.42 7.32
C ARG A 37 -12.14 -1.23 6.03
N ALA A 38 -12.52 -0.58 4.94
CA ALA A 38 -12.62 -1.22 3.64
C ALA A 38 -11.26 -1.76 3.19
N VAL A 39 -10.20 -0.97 3.37
CA VAL A 39 -8.83 -1.35 3.03
C VAL A 39 -8.33 -2.49 3.90
N ALA A 40 -8.55 -2.43 5.23
CA ALA A 40 -8.18 -3.51 6.13
C ALA A 40 -8.82 -4.85 5.71
N ARG A 41 -10.11 -4.82 5.37
CA ARG A 41 -10.85 -6.00 4.91
C ARG A 41 -10.30 -6.53 3.58
N GLU A 42 -10.08 -5.65 2.60
CA GLU A 42 -9.58 -6.03 1.27
C GLU A 42 -8.15 -6.58 1.36
N ALA A 43 -7.29 -6.00 2.20
CA ALA A 43 -5.92 -6.48 2.44
C ALA A 43 -5.84 -7.75 3.30
N GLY A 44 -6.95 -8.18 3.92
CA GLY A 44 -6.97 -9.32 4.84
C GLY A 44 -6.18 -9.08 6.13
N VAL A 45 -6.17 -7.84 6.63
CA VAL A 45 -5.42 -7.44 7.84
C VAL A 45 -6.34 -6.82 8.90
N ALA A 46 -5.84 -6.72 10.13
CA ALA A 46 -6.54 -6.02 11.19
C ALA A 46 -6.58 -4.50 10.94
N LEU A 47 -7.69 -3.82 11.29
CA LEU A 47 -7.80 -2.36 11.19
C LEU A 47 -6.68 -1.63 11.99
N GLY A 48 -6.32 -2.16 13.16
CA GLY A 48 -5.24 -1.61 13.98
C GLY A 48 -3.90 -1.59 13.25
N LEU A 49 -3.66 -2.54 12.34
CA LEU A 49 -2.45 -2.57 11.53
C LEU A 49 -2.47 -1.47 10.45
N VAL A 50 -3.62 -1.23 9.82
CA VAL A 50 -3.75 -0.11 8.86
C VAL A 50 -3.51 1.23 9.56
N ASN A 51 -4.11 1.41 10.74
CA ASN A 51 -3.93 2.62 11.54
C ASN A 51 -2.50 2.77 12.09
N TYR A 52 -1.74 1.67 12.21
CA TYR A 52 -0.33 1.71 12.58
C TYR A 52 0.53 2.29 11.46
N TYR A 53 0.26 1.95 10.20
CA TYR A 53 1.00 2.50 9.06
C TYR A 53 0.50 3.87 8.60
N TYR A 54 -0.80 4.14 8.72
CA TYR A 54 -1.44 5.33 8.18
C TYR A 54 -2.41 5.92 9.20
N GLU A 55 -2.19 7.19 9.56
CA GLU A 55 -3.02 7.90 10.53
C GLU A 55 -4.46 8.08 10.03
N ASP A 56 -4.63 8.29 8.72
CA ASP A 56 -5.92 8.59 8.12
C ASP A 56 -6.03 8.14 6.65
N LYS A 57 -7.23 8.35 6.08
CA LYS A 57 -7.50 8.04 4.67
C LYS A 57 -6.59 8.81 3.71
N THR A 58 -6.25 10.05 4.04
CA THR A 58 -5.48 10.94 3.17
C THR A 58 -4.02 10.47 3.05
N SER A 59 -3.39 10.15 4.18
CA SER A 59 -2.03 9.59 4.23
C SER A 59 -1.95 8.23 3.53
N LEU A 60 -2.94 7.38 3.70
CA LEU A 60 -3.04 6.10 2.98
C LEU A 60 -3.13 6.30 1.46
N ILE A 61 -4.06 7.15 0.98
CA ILE A 61 -4.23 7.39 -0.46
C ILE A 61 -2.95 8.02 -1.04
N ARG A 62 -2.33 8.97 -0.34
CA ARG A 62 -1.08 9.59 -0.77
C ARG A 62 0.02 8.55 -0.95
N ALA A 63 0.19 7.65 0.02
CA ALA A 63 1.19 6.59 -0.06
C ALA A 63 0.88 5.58 -1.19
N ALA A 64 -0.39 5.25 -1.40
CA ALA A 64 -0.82 4.37 -2.48
C ALA A 64 -0.52 4.98 -3.87
N LEU A 65 -0.78 6.27 -4.06
CA LEU A 65 -0.45 6.98 -5.29
C LEU A 65 1.06 7.12 -5.49
N HIS A 66 1.83 7.41 -4.43
CA HIS A 66 3.29 7.49 -4.52
C HIS A 66 3.92 6.17 -4.98
N ARG A 67 3.33 5.02 -4.60
CA ARG A 67 3.76 3.71 -5.09
C ARG A 67 3.54 3.55 -6.61
N ILE A 68 2.50 4.16 -7.16
CA ILE A 68 2.30 4.17 -8.62
C ILE A 68 3.40 5.01 -9.28
N ASP A 69 3.67 6.20 -8.76
CA ASP A 69 4.72 7.07 -9.31
C ASP A 69 6.08 6.35 -9.34
N GLU A 70 6.45 5.66 -8.26
CA GLU A 70 7.67 4.85 -8.20
C GLU A 70 7.68 3.72 -9.23
N HIS A 71 6.54 3.02 -9.42
CA HIS A 71 6.43 1.90 -10.34
C HIS A 71 6.41 2.35 -11.81
N ASP A 72 5.69 3.42 -12.13
CA ASP A 72 5.64 4.00 -13.47
C ASP A 72 7.00 4.58 -13.88
N LEU A 73 7.72 5.18 -12.94
CA LEU A 73 9.11 5.62 -13.17
C LEU A 73 10.04 4.43 -13.44
N MET A 74 9.84 3.27 -12.81
CA MET A 74 10.60 2.07 -13.14
C MET A 74 10.28 1.54 -14.55
N LEU A 75 9.03 1.63 -15.00
CA LEU A 75 8.64 1.26 -16.37
C LEU A 75 9.25 2.20 -17.42
N LEU A 76 9.32 3.50 -17.14
CA LEU A 76 9.94 4.50 -18.01
C LEU A 76 11.48 4.44 -17.99
N ALA A 77 12.08 4.17 -16.83
CA ALA A 77 13.53 3.97 -16.71
C ALA A 77 14.00 2.66 -17.37
N SER A 78 13.05 1.77 -17.74
CA SER A 78 13.30 0.56 -18.51
C SER A 78 13.36 0.79 -20.02
N ASP A 79 13.46 2.03 -20.49
CA ASP A 79 13.85 2.33 -21.86
C ASP A 79 15.33 2.77 -21.97
N PRO A 80 16.29 1.83 -21.98
CA PRO A 80 17.68 2.13 -22.32
C PRO A 80 17.93 2.16 -23.84
N ALA A 81 16.93 1.98 -24.71
CA ALA A 81 17.11 2.09 -26.16
C ALA A 81 15.79 2.08 -26.94
N SER A 82 15.38 3.24 -27.44
CA SER A 82 14.85 3.41 -28.78
C SER A 82 15.46 4.64 -29.44
#